data_AF-A0A0F4Z1C9-F1
#
_entry.id   AF-A0A0F4Z1C9-F1
#
_cell.length_a   1.000
_cell.length_b   1.000
_cell.length_c   1.000
_cell.angle_alpha   90.00
_cell.angle_beta   90.00
_cell.angle_gamma   90.00
#
_symmetry.space_group_name_H-M   'P 1'
#
loop_
_entity.id
_entity.type
_entity.pdbx_description
1 polymer ?
#
loop_
_entity_poly.entity_id
_entity_poly.type
_entity_poly.pdbx_seq_one_letter_code
_entity_poly.pdbx_strand_id
1 'polypeptide(L)'
;MSSCKLRRPSGRVCAFNYLPWSVMAMDQVAALKANGIPVATINSTTLPFERQAILEDLLSGHPQTRLLYVTPELCEQDSFRRHVLTIHAQGELNRVAIDEAHCISEWGHDFRPAYKELSWFKRTLKNVPITALTATATPRVRLDVINLLGLDPKTLKTFNAPSARPNIHYEVKYLTDFACDPTVAADFQIQDILAWLKSIQNRREARLKTNGGSDTDSAGVKLPPISGIIYVPLRSVAESVARALSSSGNNICAVAYHAGLSNADRNRIQNMWTSNNPFPTGASPSFSIIVATTAFGMGIDNPHVRFVIHWTPPRSFEGFVQESGRAGRDGRAAVSIVYYNLQERDRVLDRVQRDDNPDPKKNGRRRALQDPAAKERSKQARLESFQKVIKYCETTTRCRHEIIKELSGDLELERMGSTQEKLGEIHSADGISPSNGSRTSPCDFACDFCKEGADVLTKRKEEMIKADENAQKYAVYQAVDPTIALLQMMYHQGPYSRGGARPAWFPCEQCL
;
A
#
# COMPACT_ATOMS: atom_id res chain seq x y z
N MET A 1 1.53 -39.54 9.58
CA MET A 1 1.59 -39.00 10.95
C MET A 1 3.03 -39.13 11.46
N SER A 2 3.86 -38.13 11.17
CA SER A 2 5.23 -38.07 11.68
C SER A 2 5.34 -36.75 12.45
N SER A 3 5.26 -36.86 13.78
CA SER A 3 5.29 -35.72 14.68
C SER A 3 6.67 -35.07 14.64
N CYS A 4 6.74 -33.86 14.09
CA CYS A 4 7.85 -32.96 14.32
C CYS A 4 7.78 -32.52 15.79
N LYS A 5 8.41 -33.30 16.67
CA LYS A 5 8.59 -32.95 18.08
C LYS A 5 9.45 -31.68 18.14
N LEU A 6 8.81 -30.53 18.33
CA LEU A 6 9.47 -29.34 18.85
C LEU A 6 10.20 -29.76 20.14
N ARG A 7 11.54 -29.80 20.08
CA ARG A 7 12.38 -29.92 21.27
C ARG A 7 11.95 -28.82 22.25
N ARG A 8 11.82 -29.17 23.53
CA ARG A 8 11.56 -28.21 24.62
C ARG A 8 12.46 -26.99 24.42
N PRO A 9 11.93 -25.76 24.28
CA PRO A 9 12.78 -24.60 24.10
C PRO A 9 13.55 -24.37 25.40
N SER A 10 14.87 -24.20 25.29
CA SER A 10 15.67 -23.58 26.35
C SER A 10 14.96 -22.32 26.82
N GLY A 11 14.75 -22.17 28.13
CA GLY A 11 13.91 -21.14 28.75
C GLY A 11 14.40 -19.69 28.64
N ARG A 12 14.83 -19.23 27.46
CA ARG A 12 15.33 -17.87 27.17
C ARG A 12 14.26 -16.93 26.59
N VAL A 13 14.41 -15.62 26.75
CA VAL A 13 13.60 -14.59 26.07
C VAL A 13 13.95 -14.56 24.59
N CYS A 14 12.94 -14.74 23.74
CA CYS A 14 13.07 -14.78 22.29
C CYS A 14 12.54 -13.49 21.65
N ALA A 15 13.45 -12.62 21.23
CA ALA A 15 13.21 -11.52 20.30
C ALA A 15 12.52 -10.27 20.89
N PHE A 16 13.21 -9.15 20.77
CA PHE A 16 12.54 -7.85 20.63
C PHE A 16 12.08 -7.73 19.19
N ASN A 17 10.79 -7.55 18.94
CA ASN A 17 10.31 -7.25 17.59
C ASN A 17 9.86 -5.79 17.50
N TYR A 18 10.51 -5.02 16.63
CA TYR A 18 10.22 -3.59 16.48
C TYR A 18 9.20 -3.38 15.38
N LEU A 19 8.11 -2.71 15.72
CA LEU A 19 7.10 -2.31 14.75
C LEU A 19 7.05 -0.78 14.67
N PRO A 20 6.96 -0.20 13.46
CA PRO A 20 6.82 1.25 13.30
C PRO A 20 5.52 1.80 13.92
N TRP A 21 4.53 0.95 14.18
CA TRP A 21 3.21 1.37 14.67
C TRP A 21 2.70 0.50 15.81
N SER A 22 2.16 1.15 16.84
CA SER A 22 1.57 0.49 18.01
C SER A 22 0.39 -0.43 17.66
N VAL A 23 -0.36 -0.10 16.61
CA VAL A 23 -1.54 -0.88 16.19
C VAL A 23 -1.15 -2.26 15.67
N MET A 24 -0.13 -2.34 14.81
CA MET A 24 0.38 -3.63 14.30
C MET A 24 0.89 -4.53 15.43
N ALA A 25 1.50 -3.93 16.47
CA ALA A 25 1.98 -4.67 17.62
C ALA A 25 0.82 -5.28 18.42
N MET A 26 -0.30 -4.57 18.57
CA MET A 26 -1.48 -5.07 19.28
C MET A 26 -2.09 -6.28 18.58
N ASP A 27 -2.23 -6.25 17.25
CA ASP A 27 -2.82 -7.36 16.48
C ASP A 27 -1.96 -8.63 16.57
N GLN A 28 -0.63 -8.50 16.41
CA GLN A 28 0.30 -9.62 16.55
C GLN A 28 0.30 -10.19 17.97
N VAL A 29 0.33 -9.32 18.98
CA VAL A 29 0.28 -9.72 20.40
C VAL A 29 -1.02 -10.47 20.70
N ALA A 30 -2.17 -9.99 20.22
CA ALA A 30 -3.46 -10.65 20.42
C ALA A 30 -3.50 -12.05 19.80
N ALA A 31 -3.02 -12.18 18.55
CA ALA A 31 -2.95 -13.48 17.86
C ALA A 31 -2.01 -14.47 18.56
N LEU A 32 -0.85 -14.02 19.02
CA LEU A 32 0.12 -14.86 19.73
C LEU A 32 -0.39 -15.29 21.11
N LYS A 33 -1.05 -14.38 21.85
CA LYS A 33 -1.72 -14.70 23.12
C LYS A 33 -2.81 -15.74 22.93
N ALA A 34 -3.63 -15.61 21.88
CA ALA A 34 -4.66 -16.58 21.54
C ALA A 34 -4.09 -17.98 21.24
N ASN A 35 -2.86 -18.05 20.72
CA ASN A 35 -2.11 -19.29 20.50
C ASN A 35 -1.33 -19.78 21.74
N GLY A 36 -1.51 -19.16 22.91
CA GLY A 36 -0.84 -19.56 24.14
C GLY A 36 0.65 -19.20 24.22
N ILE A 37 1.13 -18.29 23.37
CA ILE A 37 2.54 -17.84 23.37
C ILE A 37 2.69 -16.68 24.36
N PRO A 38 3.60 -16.77 25.35
CA PRO A 38 3.84 -15.68 26.30
C PRO A 38 4.46 -14.46 25.60
N VAL A 39 3.66 -13.43 25.34
CA VAL A 39 4.07 -12.21 24.63
C VAL A 39 3.62 -10.96 25.40
N ALA A 40 4.48 -9.96 25.40
CA ALA A 40 4.22 -8.66 25.98
C ALA A 40 4.46 -7.52 24.97
N THR A 41 3.91 -6.34 25.26
CA THR A 41 4.18 -5.11 24.50
C THR A 41 4.36 -3.94 25.45
N ILE A 42 5.34 -3.09 25.18
CA ILE A 42 5.51 -1.80 25.87
C ILE A 42 5.41 -0.68 24.83
N ASN A 43 4.37 0.13 24.94
CA ASN A 43 4.11 1.27 24.07
C ASN A 43 3.51 2.45 24.87
N SER A 44 3.09 3.51 24.19
CA SER A 44 2.51 4.71 24.84
C SER A 44 1.15 4.49 25.50
N THR A 45 0.47 3.38 25.21
CA THR A 45 -0.82 3.01 25.80
C THR A 45 -0.71 1.99 26.93
N THR A 46 0.46 1.39 27.14
CA THR A 46 0.70 0.44 28.23
C THR A 46 0.59 1.14 29.58
N LEU A 47 -0.23 0.61 30.48
CA LEU A 47 -0.41 1.20 31.81
C LEU A 47 0.88 1.09 32.65
N PRO A 48 1.17 2.06 33.55
CA PRO A 48 2.40 2.04 34.34
C PRO A 48 2.61 0.76 35.14
N PHE A 49 1.54 0.23 35.76
CA PHE A 49 1.63 -1.01 36.55
C PHE A 49 1.95 -2.22 35.67
N GLU A 50 1.34 -2.32 34.48
CA GLU A 50 1.61 -3.41 33.53
C GLU A 50 3.04 -3.34 33.02
N ARG A 51 3.51 -2.14 32.69
CA ARG A 51 4.89 -1.90 32.27
C ARG A 51 5.87 -2.34 33.34
N GLN A 52 5.60 -1.99 34.61
CA GLN A 52 6.44 -2.38 35.73
C GLN A 52 6.48 -3.92 35.89
N ALA A 53 5.32 -4.58 35.84
CA ALA A 53 5.24 -6.04 35.93
C ALA A 53 5.99 -6.75 34.79
N ILE A 54 5.89 -6.24 33.55
CA ILE A 54 6.65 -6.77 32.41
C ILE A 54 8.16 -6.60 32.64
N LEU A 55 8.60 -5.46 33.14
CA LEU A 55 10.02 -5.21 33.42
C LEU A 55 10.54 -6.11 34.55
N GLU A 56 9.76 -6.31 35.61
CA GLU A 56 10.11 -7.22 36.72
C GLU A 56 10.25 -8.67 36.24
N ASP A 57 9.33 -9.16 35.40
CA ASP A 57 9.43 -10.48 34.77
C ASP A 57 10.70 -10.58 33.91
N LEU A 58 10.96 -9.60 33.06
CA LEU A 58 12.13 -9.58 32.17
C LEU A 58 13.46 -9.56 32.94
N LEU A 59 13.51 -8.89 34.10
CA LEU A 59 14.72 -8.75 34.91
C LEU A 59 14.90 -9.89 35.93
N SER A 60 13.91 -10.77 36.08
CA SER A 60 13.91 -11.87 37.05
C SER A 60 15.02 -12.91 36.85
N GLY A 61 15.68 -12.91 35.69
CA GLY A 61 16.66 -13.93 35.28
C GLY A 61 16.02 -15.22 34.75
N HIS A 62 14.72 -15.45 35.00
CA HIS A 62 13.95 -16.56 34.43
C HIS A 62 12.60 -16.08 33.87
N PRO A 63 12.63 -15.15 32.91
CA PRO A 63 11.43 -14.51 32.38
C PRO A 63 10.45 -15.51 31.77
N GLN A 64 9.18 -15.32 32.10
CA GLN A 64 8.08 -16.03 31.47
C GLN A 64 7.79 -15.46 30.08
N THR A 65 7.94 -14.15 29.91
CA THR A 65 7.78 -13.46 28.63
C THR A 65 8.76 -14.01 27.61
N ARG A 66 8.24 -14.55 26.51
CA ARG A 66 9.03 -15.12 25.42
C ARG A 66 9.24 -14.17 24.27
N LEU A 67 8.39 -13.17 24.06
CA LEU A 67 8.50 -12.20 22.99
C LEU A 67 8.08 -10.82 23.49
N LEU A 68 8.85 -9.78 23.18
CA LEU A 68 8.54 -8.41 23.58
C LEU A 68 8.47 -7.48 22.36
N TYR A 69 7.30 -6.87 22.14
CA TYR A 69 7.13 -5.81 21.15
C TYR A 69 7.39 -4.44 21.78
N VAL A 70 8.22 -3.64 21.11
CA VAL A 70 8.53 -2.27 21.54
C VAL A 70 8.65 -1.33 20.34
N THR A 71 8.45 -0.05 20.56
CA THR A 71 8.63 0.96 19.49
C THR A 71 10.08 1.44 19.43
N PRO A 72 10.56 1.95 18.27
CA PRO A 72 11.92 2.49 18.14
C PRO A 72 12.23 3.59 19.17
N GLU A 73 11.25 4.44 19.51
CA GLU A 73 11.43 5.55 20.45
C GLU A 73 11.68 5.06 21.88
N LEU A 74 11.14 3.89 22.27
CA LEU A 74 11.47 3.27 23.55
C LEU A 74 12.91 2.75 23.57
N CYS A 75 13.43 2.31 22.43
CA CYS A 75 14.78 1.75 22.29
C CYS A 75 15.88 2.80 22.40
N GLU A 76 15.55 4.04 22.12
CA GLU A 76 16.43 5.19 22.31
C GLU A 76 16.61 5.53 23.80
N GLN A 77 15.64 5.21 24.66
CA GLN A 77 15.67 5.57 26.07
C GLN A 77 16.77 4.82 26.83
N ASP A 78 17.62 5.56 27.54
CA ASP A 78 18.71 4.98 28.34
C ASP A 78 18.21 4.02 29.43
N SER A 79 17.05 4.29 30.03
CA SER A 79 16.45 3.39 31.02
C SER A 79 16.16 2.02 30.42
N PHE A 80 15.56 1.98 29.23
CA PHE A 80 15.29 0.74 28.52
C PHE A 80 16.58 0.04 28.07
N ARG A 81 17.56 0.79 27.54
CA ARG A 81 18.88 0.23 27.18
C ARG A 81 19.58 -0.44 28.36
N ARG A 82 19.50 0.13 29.59
CA ARG A 82 20.03 -0.51 30.81
C ARG A 82 19.33 -1.84 31.10
N HIS A 83 18.01 -1.92 31.00
CA HIS A 83 17.29 -3.18 31.18
C HIS A 83 17.72 -4.23 30.15
N VAL A 84 17.85 -3.85 28.87
CA VAL A 84 18.32 -4.75 27.81
C VAL A 84 19.73 -5.29 28.10
N LEU A 85 20.63 -4.44 28.61
CA LEU A 85 21.97 -4.86 29.03
C LEU A 85 21.93 -5.88 30.17
N THR A 86 21.06 -5.68 31.15
CA THR A 86 20.86 -6.66 32.24
C THR A 86 20.37 -8.01 31.70
N ILE A 87 19.35 -8.00 30.84
CA ILE A 87 18.80 -9.23 30.23
C ILE A 87 19.87 -9.95 29.38
N HIS A 88 20.69 -9.18 28.65
CA HIS A 88 21.81 -9.71 27.88
C HIS A 88 22.90 -10.33 28.76
N ALA A 89 23.27 -9.65 29.86
CA ALA A 89 24.25 -10.15 30.82
C ALA A 89 23.77 -11.44 31.53
N GLN A 90 22.46 -11.58 31.74
CA GLN A 90 21.84 -12.80 32.27
C GLN A 90 21.84 -13.96 31.25
N GLY A 91 22.21 -13.72 29.98
CA GLY A 91 22.18 -14.74 28.92
C GLY A 91 20.77 -15.07 28.41
N GLU A 92 19.79 -14.26 28.77
CA GLU A 92 18.37 -14.49 28.49
C GLU A 92 17.94 -13.89 27.15
N LEU A 93 18.74 -13.00 26.55
CA LEU A 93 18.43 -12.39 25.26
C LEU A 93 18.89 -13.25 24.06
N ASN A 94 17.94 -13.87 23.35
CA ASN A 94 18.24 -14.77 22.23
C ASN A 94 18.38 -14.05 20.88
N ARG A 95 17.57 -13.03 20.58
CA ARG A 95 17.49 -12.40 19.26
C ARG A 95 16.99 -10.97 19.34
N VAL A 96 17.29 -10.19 18.31
CA VAL A 96 16.65 -8.91 18.01
C VAL A 96 16.06 -8.98 16.60
N ALA A 97 14.78 -8.66 16.46
CA ALA A 97 14.06 -8.64 15.19
C ALA A 97 13.55 -7.22 14.89
N ILE A 98 13.83 -6.72 13.70
CA ILE A 98 13.39 -5.41 13.23
C ILE A 98 12.39 -5.66 12.11
N ASP A 99 11.13 -5.38 12.39
CA ASP A 99 10.07 -5.45 11.39
C ASP A 99 10.00 -4.13 10.59
N GLU A 100 9.46 -4.22 9.38
CA GLU A 100 9.38 -3.11 8.42
C GLU A 100 10.70 -2.34 8.26
N ALA A 101 11.80 -3.07 8.14
CA ALA A 101 13.16 -2.53 8.10
C ALA A 101 13.39 -1.48 6.99
N HIS A 102 12.56 -1.44 5.94
CA HIS A 102 12.60 -0.38 4.92
C HIS A 102 12.41 1.02 5.52
N CYS A 103 11.71 1.14 6.66
CA CYS A 103 11.55 2.39 7.40
C CYS A 103 12.89 3.03 7.80
N ILE A 104 13.96 2.23 7.95
CA ILE A 104 15.29 2.75 8.27
C ILE A 104 15.82 3.66 7.16
N SER A 105 15.62 3.27 5.89
CA SER A 105 16.07 4.00 4.71
C SER A 105 15.07 5.11 4.32
N GLU A 106 13.78 4.77 4.23
CA GLU A 106 12.75 5.69 3.74
C GLU A 106 12.35 6.76 4.78
N TRP A 107 12.35 6.43 6.07
CA TRP A 107 11.76 7.27 7.15
C TRP A 107 12.81 7.75 8.16
N GLY A 108 14.00 7.16 8.17
CA GLY A 108 15.07 7.51 9.11
C GLY A 108 15.60 8.93 8.96
N HIS A 109 15.36 9.58 7.82
CA HIS A 109 15.79 10.96 7.56
C HIS A 109 14.72 12.01 7.88
N ASP A 110 13.43 11.74 7.64
CA ASP A 110 12.36 12.77 7.73
C ASP A 110 11.17 12.44 8.66
N PHE A 111 10.90 11.17 9.02
CA PHE A 111 9.68 10.84 9.79
C PHE A 111 9.93 10.13 11.13
N ARG A 112 11.02 9.35 11.30
CA ARG A 112 11.39 8.74 12.61
C ARG A 112 12.91 8.55 12.79
N PRO A 113 13.62 9.53 13.37
CA PRO A 113 15.06 9.44 13.63
C PRO A 113 15.48 8.26 14.53
N ALA A 114 14.58 7.79 15.42
CA ALA A 114 14.84 6.69 16.35
C ALA A 114 15.27 5.37 15.67
N TYR A 115 14.95 5.16 14.39
CA TYR A 115 15.42 3.99 13.63
C TYR A 115 16.95 3.96 13.45
N LYS A 116 17.62 5.11 13.38
CA LYS A 116 19.09 5.18 13.26
C LYS A 116 19.80 4.70 14.53
N GLU A 117 19.13 4.86 15.66
CA GLU A 117 19.62 4.47 16.96
C GLU A 117 19.57 2.95 17.19
N LEU A 118 18.87 2.19 16.34
CA LEU A 118 18.82 0.71 16.42
C LEU A 118 20.19 0.06 16.15
N SER A 119 21.09 0.77 15.50
CA SER A 119 22.50 0.39 15.33
C SER A 119 23.21 0.12 16.67
N TRP A 120 22.72 0.71 17.77
CA TRP A 120 23.18 0.46 19.14
C TRP A 120 23.11 -1.03 19.51
N PHE A 121 22.05 -1.74 19.12
CA PHE A 121 21.88 -3.15 19.44
C PHE A 121 23.02 -3.99 18.86
N LYS A 122 23.41 -3.74 17.61
CA LYS A 122 24.51 -4.48 16.97
C LYS A 122 25.87 -4.17 17.59
N ARG A 123 26.13 -2.90 17.91
CA ARG A 123 27.39 -2.48 18.54
C ARG A 123 27.57 -3.02 19.95
N THR A 124 26.47 -3.12 20.71
CA THR A 124 26.52 -3.37 22.15
C THR A 124 26.23 -4.84 22.49
N LEU A 125 25.24 -5.46 21.84
CA LEU A 125 24.82 -6.83 22.13
C LEU A 125 25.64 -7.85 21.33
N LYS A 126 26.86 -8.11 21.81
CA LYS A 126 27.72 -9.14 21.22
C LYS A 126 27.02 -10.51 21.31
N ASN A 127 27.19 -11.33 20.28
CA ASN A 127 26.63 -12.68 20.14
C ASN A 127 25.09 -12.78 20.06
N VAL A 128 24.37 -11.66 19.98
CA VAL A 128 22.92 -11.67 19.74
C VAL A 128 22.66 -11.49 18.24
N PRO A 129 22.02 -12.44 17.55
CA PRO A 129 21.67 -12.30 16.14
C PRO A 129 20.59 -11.22 15.93
N ILE A 130 20.74 -10.45 14.87
CA ILE A 130 19.76 -9.47 14.40
C ILE A 130 19.10 -9.98 13.12
N THR A 131 17.78 -9.91 13.06
CA THR A 131 16.98 -10.22 11.87
C THR A 131 16.24 -8.97 11.44
N ALA A 132 16.37 -8.56 10.18
CA ALA A 132 15.61 -7.45 9.60
C ALA A 132 14.60 -8.02 8.60
N LEU A 133 13.33 -7.65 8.74
CA LEU A 133 12.21 -8.15 7.94
C LEU A 133 11.57 -6.97 7.21
N THR A 134 11.26 -7.14 5.93
CA THR A 134 10.52 -6.15 5.13
C THR A 134 9.97 -6.81 3.87
N ALA A 135 8.80 -6.37 3.42
CA ALA A 135 8.20 -6.84 2.18
C ALA A 135 8.75 -6.12 0.93
N THR A 136 9.18 -4.87 1.09
CA THR A 136 9.66 -4.01 0.01
C THR A 136 11.08 -3.53 0.35
N ALA A 137 12.08 -3.95 -0.42
CA ALA A 137 13.46 -3.53 -0.22
C ALA A 137 14.23 -3.48 -1.54
N THR A 138 14.23 -2.29 -2.15
CA THR A 138 15.06 -2.04 -3.33
C THR A 138 16.55 -2.18 -3.00
N PRO A 139 17.44 -2.34 -4.01
CA PRO A 139 18.87 -2.49 -3.77
C PRO A 139 19.47 -1.37 -2.91
N ARG A 140 19.03 -0.13 -3.14
CA ARG A 140 19.42 1.03 -2.33
C ARG A 140 18.94 0.90 -0.87
N VAL A 141 17.65 0.60 -0.68
CA VAL A 141 17.07 0.40 0.67
C VAL A 141 17.79 -0.71 1.43
N ARG A 142 18.15 -1.81 0.75
CA ARG A 142 18.92 -2.92 1.35
C ARG A 142 20.28 -2.47 1.84
N LEU A 143 21.04 -1.75 1.00
CA LEU A 143 22.35 -1.23 1.38
C LEU A 143 22.24 -0.28 2.57
N ASP A 144 21.24 0.61 2.58
CA ASP A 144 20.99 1.51 3.69
C ASP A 144 20.67 0.76 4.98
N VAL A 145 19.80 -0.26 4.94
CA VAL A 145 19.50 -1.10 6.12
C VAL A 145 20.75 -1.79 6.66
N ILE A 146 21.58 -2.38 5.78
CA ILE A 146 22.81 -3.06 6.17
C ILE A 146 23.79 -2.08 6.83
N ASN A 147 24.02 -0.93 6.19
CA ASN A 147 24.98 0.07 6.65
C ASN A 147 24.52 0.75 7.94
N LEU A 148 23.25 1.18 8.00
CA LEU A 148 22.71 1.91 9.15
C LEU A 148 22.58 1.00 10.38
N LEU A 149 22.22 -0.27 10.22
CA LEU A 149 22.19 -1.22 11.34
C LEU A 149 23.58 -1.75 11.73
N GLY A 150 24.61 -1.49 10.91
CA GLY A 150 25.95 -2.02 11.12
C GLY A 150 26.03 -3.54 10.98
N LEU A 151 25.23 -4.12 10.08
CA LEU A 151 25.26 -5.56 9.80
C LEU A 151 26.52 -5.88 8.99
N ASP A 152 27.26 -6.90 9.41
CA ASP A 152 28.48 -7.32 8.71
C ASP A 152 28.13 -8.11 7.44
N PRO A 153 28.49 -7.62 6.24
CA PRO A 153 28.19 -8.30 4.98
C PRO A 153 28.77 -9.71 4.89
N LYS A 154 29.86 -10.02 5.61
CA LYS A 154 30.51 -11.33 5.57
C LYS A 154 29.72 -12.42 6.29
N THR A 155 28.92 -12.04 7.29
CA THR A 155 28.12 -12.96 8.11
C THR A 155 26.63 -12.86 7.85
N LEU A 156 26.20 -11.86 7.06
CA LEU A 156 24.81 -11.62 6.70
C LEU A 156 24.28 -12.73 5.78
N LYS A 157 23.16 -13.33 6.19
CA LYS A 157 22.37 -14.21 5.33
C LYS A 157 21.16 -13.44 4.83
N THR A 158 20.99 -13.38 3.51
CA THR A 158 19.86 -12.73 2.86
C THR A 158 18.91 -13.79 2.31
N PHE A 159 17.64 -13.68 2.67
CA PHE A 159 16.57 -14.52 2.15
C PHE A 159 15.59 -13.62 1.42
N ASN A 160 15.25 -13.97 0.19
CA ASN A 160 14.33 -13.22 -0.66
C ASN A 160 13.23 -14.13 -1.20
N ALA A 161 12.02 -13.58 -1.26
CA ALA A 161 10.91 -14.17 -2.00
C ALA A 161 10.60 -13.26 -3.19
N PRO A 162 10.17 -13.79 -4.35
CA PRO A 162 9.79 -12.97 -5.49
C PRO A 162 8.64 -12.01 -5.13
N SER A 163 8.71 -10.78 -5.63
CA SER A 163 7.61 -9.81 -5.54
C SER A 163 6.46 -10.14 -6.51
N ALA A 164 6.66 -11.15 -7.36
CA ALA A 164 5.70 -11.57 -8.38
C ALA A 164 4.39 -12.08 -7.76
N ARG A 165 3.28 -11.46 -8.17
CA ARG A 165 1.92 -11.87 -7.79
C ARG A 165 1.16 -12.27 -9.05
N PRO A 166 1.32 -13.52 -9.54
CA PRO A 166 0.70 -13.96 -10.78
C PRO A 166 -0.83 -13.98 -10.71
N ASN A 167 -1.40 -14.04 -9.50
CA ASN A 167 -2.83 -14.01 -9.27
C ASN A 167 -3.45 -12.60 -9.36
N ILE A 168 -2.65 -11.55 -9.50
CA ILE A 168 -3.12 -10.17 -9.64
C ILE A 168 -3.06 -9.76 -11.11
N HIS A 169 -4.21 -9.39 -11.67
CA HIS A 169 -4.31 -8.78 -12.98
C HIS A 169 -3.94 -7.29 -12.90
N TYR A 170 -2.83 -6.89 -13.52
CA TYR A 170 -2.39 -5.49 -13.53
C TYR A 170 -2.86 -4.75 -14.79
N GLU A 171 -3.49 -3.59 -14.61
CA GLU A 171 -4.05 -2.76 -15.69
C GLU A 171 -3.76 -1.28 -15.46
N VAL A 172 -3.39 -0.55 -16.52
CA VAL A 172 -3.33 0.91 -16.52
C VAL A 172 -4.46 1.44 -17.39
N LYS A 173 -5.39 2.19 -16.79
CA LYS A 173 -6.45 2.88 -17.53
C LYS A 173 -6.02 4.31 -17.84
N TYR A 174 -5.79 4.57 -19.12
CA TYR A 174 -5.53 5.91 -19.63
C TYR A 174 -6.84 6.70 -19.71
N LEU A 175 -6.90 7.85 -19.04
CA LEU A 175 -8.07 8.72 -18.98
C LEU A 175 -7.88 9.92 -19.91
N THR A 176 -8.82 10.14 -20.83
CA THR A 176 -8.79 11.31 -21.74
C THR A 176 -9.27 12.59 -21.06
N ASP A 177 -10.16 12.46 -20.08
CA ASP A 177 -10.65 13.57 -19.27
C ASP A 177 -9.84 13.72 -17.98
N PHE A 178 -9.98 14.88 -17.35
CA PHE A 178 -9.28 15.23 -16.12
C PHE A 178 -10.16 16.01 -15.15
N ALA A 179 -9.85 15.91 -13.86
CA ALA A 179 -10.58 16.61 -12.81
C ALA A 179 -10.21 18.10 -12.79
N CYS A 180 -11.15 19.01 -13.05
CA CYS A 180 -10.90 20.45 -12.91
C CYS A 180 -10.53 20.83 -11.47
N ASP A 181 -11.27 20.27 -10.50
CA ASP A 181 -10.98 20.41 -9.07
C ASP A 181 -10.36 19.10 -8.53
N PRO A 182 -9.08 19.09 -8.10
CA PRO A 182 -8.42 17.90 -7.56
C PRO A 182 -8.94 17.48 -6.17
N THR A 183 -9.80 18.26 -5.54
CA THR A 183 -10.33 18.00 -4.19
C THR A 183 -11.64 17.22 -4.18
N VAL A 184 -12.28 17.09 -5.36
CA VAL A 184 -13.57 16.43 -5.56
C VAL A 184 -13.41 15.25 -6.54
N ALA A 185 -14.24 14.20 -6.37
CA ALA A 185 -14.27 13.10 -7.31
C ALA A 185 -14.79 13.58 -8.69
N ALA A 186 -14.07 13.25 -9.76
CA ALA A 186 -14.53 13.59 -11.11
C ALA A 186 -15.61 12.62 -11.60
N ASP A 187 -16.67 13.17 -12.19
CA ASP A 187 -17.85 12.39 -12.62
C ASP A 187 -17.50 11.30 -13.63
N PHE A 188 -16.62 11.57 -14.59
CA PHE A 188 -16.21 10.58 -15.60
C PHE A 188 -15.52 9.35 -14.97
N GLN A 189 -14.67 9.56 -13.96
CA GLN A 189 -14.00 8.47 -13.23
C GLN A 189 -15.01 7.67 -12.40
N ILE A 190 -15.99 8.34 -11.79
CA ILE A 190 -17.10 7.70 -11.06
C ILE A 190 -17.96 6.86 -12.01
N GLN A 191 -18.28 7.38 -13.19
CA GLN A 191 -19.04 6.63 -14.19
C GLN A 191 -18.28 5.40 -14.69
N ASP A 192 -16.98 5.52 -14.98
CA ASP A 192 -16.15 4.39 -15.41
C ASP A 192 -16.08 3.28 -14.34
N ILE A 193 -15.83 3.63 -13.07
CA ILE A 193 -15.78 2.62 -12.00
C ILE A 193 -17.15 1.97 -11.78
N LEU A 194 -18.25 2.71 -11.84
CA LEU A 194 -19.60 2.16 -11.70
C LEU A 194 -19.94 1.20 -12.85
N ALA A 195 -19.58 1.55 -14.09
CA ALA A 195 -19.74 0.69 -15.25
C ALA A 195 -18.91 -0.60 -15.10
N TRP A 196 -17.67 -0.49 -14.62
CA TRP A 196 -16.80 -1.63 -14.37
C TRP A 196 -17.32 -2.55 -13.25
N LEU A 197 -17.76 -1.99 -12.12
CA LEU A 197 -18.37 -2.75 -11.03
C LEU A 197 -19.66 -3.46 -11.48
N LYS A 198 -20.50 -2.79 -12.27
CA LYS A 198 -21.71 -3.38 -12.86
C LYS A 198 -21.37 -4.56 -13.78
N SER A 199 -20.32 -4.45 -14.60
CA SER A 199 -19.82 -5.55 -15.42
C SER A 199 -19.34 -6.75 -14.59
N ILE A 200 -18.70 -6.52 -13.43
CA ILE A 200 -18.34 -7.59 -12.50
C ILE A 200 -19.58 -8.25 -11.91
N GLN A 201 -20.55 -7.46 -11.46
CA GLN A 201 -21.79 -7.97 -10.89
C GLN A 201 -22.57 -8.82 -11.89
N ASN A 202 -22.74 -8.34 -13.13
CA ASN A 202 -23.42 -9.09 -14.19
C ASN A 202 -22.75 -10.44 -14.46
N ARG A 203 -21.40 -10.48 -14.51
CA ARG A 203 -20.64 -11.73 -14.68
C ARG A 203 -20.80 -12.67 -13.49
N ARG A 204 -20.87 -12.12 -12.27
CA ARG A 204 -21.10 -12.89 -11.04
C ARG A 204 -22.47 -13.54 -11.06
N GLU A 205 -23.51 -12.80 -11.41
CA GLU A 205 -24.89 -13.27 -11.47
C GLU A 205 -25.08 -14.32 -12.58
N ALA A 206 -24.47 -14.11 -13.77
CA ALA A 206 -24.51 -15.09 -14.85
C ALA A 206 -23.88 -16.45 -14.47
N ARG A 207 -22.79 -16.44 -13.71
CA ARG A 207 -22.14 -17.66 -13.20
C ARG A 207 -22.98 -18.41 -12.18
N LEU A 208 -23.80 -17.69 -11.41
CA LEU A 208 -24.71 -18.33 -10.45
C LEU A 208 -25.90 -18.98 -11.14
N LYS A 209 -26.45 -18.32 -12.16
CA LYS A 209 -27.55 -18.87 -12.97
C LYS A 209 -27.16 -20.13 -13.73
N THR A 210 -25.89 -20.24 -14.15
CA THR A 210 -25.38 -21.39 -14.93
C THR A 210 -25.00 -22.58 -14.06
N ASN A 211 -24.58 -22.37 -12.80
CA ASN A 211 -24.22 -23.45 -11.87
C ASN A 211 -25.41 -23.95 -11.02
N GLY A 212 -26.54 -23.26 -11.02
CA GLY A 212 -27.78 -23.71 -10.37
C GLY A 212 -28.71 -24.40 -11.37
N GLY A 213 -28.54 -25.71 -11.56
CA GLY A 213 -29.49 -26.52 -12.31
C GLY A 213 -30.83 -26.68 -11.59
N SER A 214 -31.93 -26.49 -12.32
CA SER A 214 -33.33 -26.88 -12.06
C SER A 214 -33.89 -26.77 -10.63
N ASP A 215 -34.87 -25.87 -10.48
CA ASP A 215 -36.05 -25.96 -9.60
C ASP A 215 -35.96 -26.90 -8.38
N THR A 216 -35.69 -26.32 -7.21
CA THR A 216 -36.39 -26.61 -5.94
C THR A 216 -35.89 -25.67 -4.84
N ASP A 217 -36.82 -24.90 -4.27
CA ASP A 217 -36.82 -24.26 -2.95
C ASP A 217 -35.46 -24.02 -2.25
N SER A 218 -34.67 -23.09 -2.77
CA SER A 218 -33.43 -22.66 -2.11
C SER A 218 -33.50 -21.17 -1.80
N ALA A 219 -33.76 -20.85 -0.54
CA ALA A 219 -33.51 -19.54 0.04
C ALA A 219 -32.18 -19.01 -0.50
N GLY A 220 -32.24 -17.95 -1.31
CA GLY A 220 -31.15 -17.54 -2.20
C GLY A 220 -29.83 -17.48 -1.46
N VAL A 221 -28.84 -18.27 -1.92
CA VAL A 221 -27.49 -18.28 -1.35
C VAL A 221 -26.94 -16.86 -1.44
N LYS A 222 -27.00 -16.14 -0.32
CA LYS A 222 -26.60 -14.74 -0.23
C LYS A 222 -25.07 -14.69 -0.24
N LEU A 223 -24.51 -14.51 -1.43
CA LEU A 223 -23.07 -14.48 -1.58
C LEU A 223 -22.46 -13.31 -0.78
N PRO A 224 -21.24 -13.49 -0.24
CA PRO A 224 -20.56 -12.40 0.46
C PRO A 224 -20.29 -11.22 -0.48
N PRO A 225 -20.17 -9.98 0.05
CA PRO A 225 -19.81 -8.82 -0.76
C PRO A 225 -18.45 -9.01 -1.42
N ILE A 226 -18.27 -8.44 -2.61
CA ILE A 226 -16.93 -8.35 -3.23
C ILE A 226 -16.18 -7.20 -2.54
N SER A 227 -15.09 -7.54 -1.86
CA SER A 227 -14.25 -6.55 -1.17
C SER A 227 -13.26 -5.88 -2.11
N GLY A 228 -13.10 -4.56 -1.99
CA GLY A 228 -12.12 -3.80 -2.75
C GLY A 228 -11.60 -2.57 -2.02
N ILE A 229 -10.48 -2.03 -2.51
CA ILE A 229 -9.82 -0.84 -1.98
C ILE A 229 -9.65 0.17 -3.12
N ILE A 230 -9.93 1.45 -2.84
CA ILE A 230 -9.66 2.56 -3.75
C ILE A 230 -8.70 3.52 -3.05
N TYR A 231 -7.47 3.64 -3.55
CA TYR A 231 -6.49 4.59 -3.05
C TYR A 231 -6.64 5.96 -3.71
N VAL A 232 -6.76 6.99 -2.89
CA VAL A 232 -6.96 8.39 -3.32
C VAL A 232 -5.91 9.33 -2.68
N PRO A 233 -5.59 10.46 -3.32
CA PRO A 233 -4.50 11.32 -2.85
C PRO A 233 -4.87 12.20 -1.65
N LEU A 234 -6.16 12.52 -1.47
CA LEU A 234 -6.65 13.51 -0.49
C LEU A 234 -7.82 12.95 0.34
N ARG A 235 -7.99 13.50 1.54
CA ARG A 235 -9.09 13.12 2.45
C ARG A 235 -10.45 13.51 1.90
N SER A 236 -10.56 14.72 1.35
CA SER A 236 -11.79 15.22 0.72
C SER A 236 -12.23 14.33 -0.44
N VAL A 237 -11.27 13.86 -1.25
CA VAL A 237 -11.54 12.93 -2.36
C VAL A 237 -12.01 11.58 -1.83
N ALA A 238 -11.45 11.08 -0.72
CA ALA A 238 -11.88 9.83 -0.10
C ALA A 238 -13.36 9.88 0.30
N GLU A 239 -13.76 10.96 0.97
CA GLU A 239 -15.15 11.20 1.36
C GLU A 239 -16.07 11.39 0.15
N SER A 240 -15.62 12.15 -0.85
CA SER A 240 -16.37 12.42 -2.08
C SER A 240 -16.65 11.15 -2.88
N VAL A 241 -15.62 10.33 -3.14
CA VAL A 241 -15.75 9.06 -3.88
C VAL A 241 -16.61 8.06 -3.09
N ALA A 242 -16.39 7.92 -1.78
CA ALA A 242 -17.18 7.00 -0.96
C ALA A 242 -18.68 7.36 -0.96
N ARG A 243 -18.99 8.66 -0.90
CA ARG A 243 -20.37 9.17 -0.98
C ARG A 243 -20.98 8.89 -2.35
N ALA A 244 -20.27 9.24 -3.43
CA ALA A 244 -20.76 9.04 -4.80
C ALA A 244 -21.04 7.56 -5.11
N LEU A 245 -20.16 6.65 -4.70
CA LEU A 245 -20.36 5.21 -4.89
C LEU A 245 -21.54 4.67 -4.09
N SER A 246 -21.67 5.07 -2.82
CA SER A 246 -22.77 4.62 -1.94
C SER A 246 -24.14 5.14 -2.39
N SER A 247 -24.19 6.36 -2.94
CA SER A 247 -25.43 6.97 -3.45
C SER A 247 -25.82 6.52 -4.86
N SER A 248 -24.99 5.71 -5.53
CA SER A 248 -25.21 5.31 -6.95
C SER A 248 -26.38 4.34 -7.17
N GLY A 249 -26.99 3.79 -6.12
CA GLY A 249 -28.09 2.81 -6.21
C GLY A 249 -27.66 1.39 -6.62
N ASN A 250 -26.37 1.13 -6.84
CA ASN A 250 -25.84 -0.16 -7.31
C ASN A 250 -25.56 -1.19 -6.20
N ASN A 251 -26.21 -1.08 -5.04
CA ASN A 251 -25.98 -1.94 -3.87
C ASN A 251 -24.49 -1.98 -3.44
N ILE A 252 -23.82 -0.81 -3.45
CA ILE A 252 -22.42 -0.63 -3.06
C ILE A 252 -22.36 -0.02 -1.67
N CYS A 253 -21.59 -0.64 -0.77
CA CYS A 253 -21.21 -0.03 0.50
C CYS A 253 -19.78 0.49 0.39
N ALA A 254 -19.60 1.80 0.23
CA ALA A 254 -18.29 2.43 0.17
C ALA A 254 -18.06 3.35 1.38
N VAL A 255 -16.93 3.18 2.07
CA VAL A 255 -16.61 3.94 3.28
C VAL A 255 -15.24 4.60 3.14
N ALA A 256 -15.17 5.88 3.51
CA ALA A 256 -13.93 6.64 3.50
C ALA A 256 -13.04 6.25 4.70
N TYR A 257 -11.73 6.15 4.49
CA TYR A 257 -10.75 5.91 5.55
C TYR A 257 -9.53 6.81 5.39
N HIS A 258 -9.26 7.64 6.39
CA HIS A 258 -8.10 8.52 6.40
C HIS A 258 -7.69 8.92 7.82
N ALA A 259 -6.50 9.50 7.96
CA ALA A 259 -5.95 9.95 9.24
C ALA A 259 -6.76 11.06 9.94
N GLY A 260 -7.71 11.70 9.25
CA GLY A 260 -8.66 12.65 9.86
C GLY A 260 -9.77 12.01 10.70
N LEU A 261 -9.99 10.68 10.57
CA LEU A 261 -11.01 9.98 11.35
C LEU A 261 -10.55 9.73 12.79
N SER A 262 -11.51 9.68 13.71
CA SER A 262 -11.26 9.29 15.11
C SER A 262 -10.65 7.88 15.19
N ASN A 263 -9.88 7.58 16.24
CA ASN A 263 -9.37 6.22 16.47
C ASN A 263 -10.50 5.20 16.58
N ALA A 264 -11.61 5.58 17.22
CA ALA A 264 -12.78 4.74 17.36
C ALA A 264 -13.40 4.39 16.00
N ASP A 265 -13.54 5.36 15.10
CA ASP A 265 -14.07 5.12 13.75
C ASP A 265 -13.14 4.27 12.91
N ARG A 266 -11.83 4.52 12.98
CA ARG A 266 -10.83 3.71 12.27
C ARG A 266 -10.90 2.24 12.69
N ASN A 267 -10.92 1.99 14.00
CA ASN A 267 -11.05 0.64 14.54
C ASN A 267 -12.39 -0.01 14.15
N ARG A 268 -13.49 0.74 14.22
CA ARG A 268 -14.82 0.26 13.82
C ARG A 268 -14.85 -0.16 12.35
N ILE A 269 -14.32 0.67 11.46
CA ILE A 269 -14.27 0.40 10.01
C ILE A 269 -13.34 -0.80 9.71
N GLN A 270 -12.17 -0.86 10.35
CA GLN A 270 -11.24 -1.99 10.19
C GLN A 270 -11.86 -3.31 10.66
N ASN A 271 -12.48 -3.32 11.83
CA ASN A 271 -13.15 -4.50 12.38
C ASN A 271 -14.31 -4.95 11.50
N MET A 272 -15.14 -4.01 11.05
CA MET A 272 -16.24 -4.29 10.12
C MET A 272 -15.70 -4.94 8.84
N TRP A 273 -14.70 -4.33 8.21
CA TRP A 273 -14.19 -4.78 6.91
C TRP A 273 -13.37 -6.09 6.97
N THR A 274 -12.77 -6.40 8.12
CA THR A 274 -12.00 -7.65 8.33
C THR A 274 -12.89 -8.80 8.82
N SER A 275 -14.08 -8.51 9.32
CA SER A 275 -14.98 -9.54 9.84
C SER A 275 -15.52 -10.46 8.75
N ASN A 276 -15.76 -11.73 9.11
CA ASN A 276 -16.35 -12.72 8.20
C ASN A 276 -17.81 -12.41 7.84
N ASN A 277 -18.51 -11.61 8.65
CA ASN A 277 -19.85 -11.14 8.37
C ASN A 277 -19.96 -9.63 8.71
N PRO A 278 -19.53 -8.75 7.80
CA PRO A 278 -19.52 -7.29 8.02
C PRO A 278 -20.92 -6.69 8.18
N PHE A 279 -21.95 -7.40 7.71
CA PHE A 279 -23.32 -6.92 7.64
C PHE A 279 -24.29 -7.95 8.26
N PRO A 280 -24.27 -8.15 9.60
CA PRO A 280 -25.06 -9.17 10.27
C PRO A 280 -26.56 -8.89 10.28
N THR A 281 -26.96 -7.62 10.25
CA THR A 281 -28.36 -7.17 10.30
C THR A 281 -28.67 -6.26 9.11
N GLY A 282 -28.88 -6.84 7.92
CA GLY A 282 -29.28 -6.09 6.73
C GLY A 282 -29.19 -6.86 5.41
N ALA A 283 -29.63 -6.23 4.31
CA ALA A 283 -29.30 -6.67 2.96
C ALA A 283 -27.78 -6.60 2.79
N SER A 284 -27.15 -7.69 2.31
CA SER A 284 -25.70 -7.71 2.11
C SER A 284 -25.42 -6.96 0.81
N PRO A 285 -24.52 -5.97 0.81
CA PRO A 285 -24.21 -5.23 -0.40
C PRO A 285 -23.51 -6.16 -1.41
N SER A 286 -23.62 -5.82 -2.70
CA SER A 286 -22.88 -6.52 -3.75
C SER A 286 -21.38 -6.27 -3.62
N PHE A 287 -21.01 -5.07 -3.13
CA PHE A 287 -19.63 -4.62 -2.94
C PHE A 287 -19.40 -3.99 -1.57
N SER A 288 -18.25 -4.27 -0.97
CA SER A 288 -17.74 -3.60 0.23
C SER A 288 -16.41 -2.93 -0.09
N ILE A 289 -16.41 -1.61 -0.21
CA ILE A 289 -15.29 -0.83 -0.73
C ILE A 289 -14.76 0.10 0.35
N ILE A 290 -13.45 0.06 0.57
CA ILE A 290 -12.77 1.09 1.36
C ILE A 290 -12.12 2.09 0.41
N VAL A 291 -12.49 3.36 0.55
CA VAL A 291 -11.86 4.46 -0.17
C VAL A 291 -10.89 5.15 0.78
N ALA A 292 -9.60 5.11 0.50
CA ALA A 292 -8.61 5.51 1.48
C ALA A 292 -7.42 6.28 0.93
N THR A 293 -6.81 7.10 1.79
CA THR A 293 -5.45 7.57 1.55
C THR A 293 -4.44 6.49 1.96
N THR A 294 -3.15 6.73 1.74
CA THR A 294 -2.05 5.84 2.19
C THR A 294 -2.03 5.54 3.70
N ALA A 295 -2.87 6.22 4.49
CA ALA A 295 -3.09 5.91 5.91
C ALA A 295 -3.77 4.54 6.13
N PHE A 296 -4.42 3.97 5.10
CA PHE A 296 -5.03 2.65 5.16
C PHE A 296 -4.07 1.61 4.60
N GLY A 297 -3.53 0.75 5.47
CA GLY A 297 -2.71 -0.36 5.00
C GLY A 297 -1.84 -1.06 6.04
N MET A 298 -1.40 -0.37 7.07
CA MET A 298 -0.58 -1.01 8.10
C MET A 298 -1.49 -1.82 9.03
N GLY A 299 -1.22 -3.13 9.18
CA GLY A 299 -1.99 -4.05 10.02
C GLY A 299 -3.25 -4.64 9.39
N ILE A 300 -3.54 -4.35 8.11
CA ILE A 300 -4.74 -4.86 7.46
C ILE A 300 -4.47 -6.22 6.80
N ASP A 301 -5.21 -7.23 7.22
CA ASP A 301 -5.14 -8.59 6.68
C ASP A 301 -6.52 -9.15 6.33
N ASN A 302 -7.07 -8.71 5.20
CA ASN A 302 -8.22 -9.36 4.59
C ASN A 302 -7.73 -10.19 3.39
N PRO A 303 -7.81 -11.53 3.46
CA PRO A 303 -7.32 -12.38 2.38
C PRO A 303 -8.16 -12.28 1.10
N HIS A 304 -9.39 -11.78 1.19
CA HIS A 304 -10.41 -11.84 0.15
C HIS A 304 -10.59 -10.55 -0.67
N VAL A 305 -9.63 -9.63 -0.64
CA VAL A 305 -9.66 -8.42 -1.48
C VAL A 305 -9.58 -8.80 -2.96
N ARG A 306 -10.59 -8.42 -3.74
CA ARG A 306 -10.71 -8.76 -5.17
C ARG A 306 -10.20 -7.67 -6.10
N PHE A 307 -10.18 -6.43 -5.65
CA PHE A 307 -9.57 -5.37 -6.44
C PHE A 307 -8.95 -4.27 -5.59
N VAL A 308 -7.90 -3.68 -6.15
CA VAL A 308 -7.28 -2.44 -5.67
C VAL A 308 -7.27 -1.47 -6.85
N ILE A 309 -7.76 -0.26 -6.64
CA ILE A 309 -7.78 0.79 -7.66
C ILE A 309 -7.01 2.00 -7.13
N HIS A 310 -6.07 2.49 -7.90
CA HIS A 310 -5.40 3.76 -7.66
C HIS A 310 -6.10 4.85 -8.45
N TRP A 311 -6.81 5.73 -7.76
CA TRP A 311 -7.59 6.83 -8.35
C TRP A 311 -6.71 7.87 -9.09
N THR A 312 -5.46 7.96 -8.65
CA THR A 312 -4.39 8.75 -9.26
C THR A 312 -3.10 7.93 -9.24
N PRO A 313 -2.08 8.29 -10.04
CA PRO A 313 -0.79 7.59 -9.98
C PRO A 313 -0.24 7.53 -8.53
N PRO A 314 0.23 6.36 -8.08
CA PRO A 314 0.87 6.21 -6.77
C PRO A 314 2.05 7.18 -6.61
N ARG A 315 2.32 7.64 -5.39
CA ARG A 315 3.42 8.58 -5.12
C ARG A 315 4.81 7.95 -5.21
N SER A 316 4.90 6.65 -5.01
CA SER A 316 6.13 5.87 -5.03
C SER A 316 5.85 4.49 -5.62
N PHE A 317 6.85 3.90 -6.25
CA PHE A 317 6.75 2.56 -6.83
C PHE A 317 6.68 1.47 -5.75
N GLU A 318 7.43 1.64 -4.65
CA GLU A 318 7.39 0.74 -3.50
C GLU A 318 6.00 0.76 -2.84
N GLY A 319 5.41 1.96 -2.72
CA GLY A 319 4.02 2.13 -2.25
C GLY A 319 3.03 1.43 -3.17
N PHE A 320 3.17 1.59 -4.49
CA PHE A 320 2.33 0.90 -5.47
C PHE A 320 2.35 -0.63 -5.31
N VAL A 321 3.54 -1.23 -5.19
CA VAL A 321 3.70 -2.69 -5.01
C VAL A 321 3.06 -3.15 -3.69
N GLN A 322 3.27 -2.40 -2.60
CA GLN A 322 2.69 -2.71 -1.30
C GLN A 322 1.16 -2.59 -1.30
N GLU A 323 0.62 -1.54 -1.91
CA GLU A 323 -0.81 -1.22 -1.99
C GLU A 323 -1.56 -2.21 -2.88
N SER A 324 -1.06 -2.45 -4.10
CA SER A 324 -1.63 -3.43 -5.03
C SER A 324 -1.54 -4.87 -4.49
N GLY A 325 -0.45 -5.20 -3.78
CA GLY A 325 -0.22 -6.51 -3.17
C GLY A 325 -1.21 -6.88 -2.05
N ARG A 326 -2.07 -5.96 -1.62
CA ARG A 326 -3.20 -6.23 -0.72
C ARG A 326 -4.29 -7.05 -1.38
N ALA A 327 -4.37 -7.01 -2.71
CA ALA A 327 -5.30 -7.82 -3.47
C ALA A 327 -4.90 -9.30 -3.42
N GLY A 328 -5.90 -10.20 -3.37
CA GLY A 328 -5.69 -11.62 -3.65
C GLY A 328 -4.71 -12.34 -2.73
N ARG A 329 -4.69 -12.03 -1.42
CA ARG A 329 -3.79 -12.74 -0.47
C ARG A 329 -4.20 -14.19 -0.23
N ASP A 330 -5.45 -14.55 -0.51
CA ASP A 330 -5.92 -15.94 -0.63
C ASP A 330 -5.41 -16.67 -1.88
N GLY A 331 -4.54 -16.05 -2.69
CA GLY A 331 -3.99 -16.61 -3.93
C GLY A 331 -4.99 -16.66 -5.09
N ARG A 332 -6.24 -16.20 -4.90
CA ARG A 332 -7.25 -16.16 -5.96
C ARG A 332 -7.09 -14.95 -6.85
N ALA A 333 -7.70 -15.01 -8.03
CA ALA A 333 -7.69 -13.92 -9.00
C ALA A 333 -8.18 -12.60 -8.37
N ALA A 334 -7.37 -11.56 -8.53
CA ALA A 334 -7.68 -10.20 -8.13
C ALA A 334 -7.21 -9.22 -9.20
N VAL A 335 -7.62 -7.95 -9.12
CA VAL A 335 -7.28 -6.92 -10.12
C VAL A 335 -6.63 -5.72 -9.44
N SER A 336 -5.59 -5.16 -10.05
CA SER A 336 -4.99 -3.89 -9.67
C SER A 336 -5.07 -2.93 -10.84
N ILE A 337 -5.79 -1.81 -10.69
CA ILE A 337 -5.98 -0.82 -11.75
C ILE A 337 -5.37 0.51 -11.34
N VAL A 338 -4.60 1.14 -12.22
CA VAL A 338 -4.12 2.52 -12.03
C VAL A 338 -4.81 3.44 -13.03
N TYR A 339 -5.51 4.46 -12.53
CA TYR A 339 -6.04 5.55 -13.34
C TYR A 339 -4.91 6.54 -13.64
N TYR A 340 -4.67 6.79 -14.93
CA TYR A 340 -3.51 7.54 -15.40
C TYR A 340 -3.91 8.59 -16.45
N ASN A 341 -3.50 9.83 -16.22
CA ASN A 341 -3.43 10.89 -17.22
C ASN A 341 -2.24 11.82 -16.91
N LEU A 342 -1.87 12.67 -17.86
CA LEU A 342 -0.70 13.55 -17.72
C LEU A 342 -0.89 14.61 -16.63
N GLN A 343 -2.10 15.15 -16.50
CA GLN A 343 -2.38 16.18 -15.49
C GLN A 343 -2.28 15.63 -14.05
N GLU A 344 -2.81 14.44 -13.77
CA GLU A 344 -2.68 13.80 -12.45
C GLU A 344 -1.23 13.36 -12.18
N ARG A 345 -0.50 12.90 -13.21
CA ARG A 345 0.94 12.64 -13.11
C ARG A 345 1.67 13.89 -12.62
N ASP A 346 1.42 15.03 -13.24
CA ASP A 346 2.10 16.28 -12.92
C ASP A 346 1.68 16.81 -11.54
N ARG A 347 0.40 16.67 -11.16
CA ARG A 347 -0.08 16.97 -9.79
C ARG A 347 0.60 16.11 -8.73
N VAL A 348 0.86 14.83 -9.02
CA VAL A 348 1.61 13.96 -8.11
C VAL A 348 3.08 14.37 -8.06
N LEU A 349 3.71 14.65 -9.19
CA LEU A 349 5.09 15.12 -9.28
C LEU A 349 5.32 16.36 -8.42
N ASP A 350 4.44 17.36 -8.57
CA ASP A 350 4.44 18.58 -7.79
C ASP A 350 4.36 18.31 -6.27
N ARG A 351 3.51 17.38 -5.85
CA ARG A 351 3.38 17.01 -4.44
C ARG A 351 4.64 16.32 -3.92
N VAL A 352 5.22 15.42 -4.71
CA VAL A 352 6.47 14.74 -4.38
C VAL A 352 7.62 15.75 -4.20
N GLN A 353 7.64 16.81 -5.02
CA GLN A 353 8.63 17.89 -4.92
C GLN A 353 8.37 18.85 -3.73
N ARG A 354 7.10 19.14 -3.42
CA ARG A 354 6.72 20.08 -2.34
C ARG A 354 6.82 19.50 -0.93
N ASP A 355 6.79 18.18 -0.76
CA ASP A 355 6.93 17.51 0.54
C ASP A 355 8.28 17.82 1.25
N ASP A 356 9.18 18.60 0.65
CA ASP A 356 10.40 19.18 1.26
C ASP A 356 10.17 20.42 2.12
N ASN A 357 9.00 21.06 2.07
CA ASN A 357 8.76 22.34 2.72
C ASN A 357 7.61 22.26 3.74
N PRO A 358 7.81 21.62 4.91
CA PRO A 358 6.81 21.62 5.95
C PRO A 358 6.58 23.05 6.44
N ASP A 359 5.32 23.48 6.44
CA ASP A 359 4.87 24.77 6.95
C ASP A 359 5.45 25.00 8.37
N PRO A 360 6.29 26.03 8.59
CA PRO A 360 6.92 26.28 9.88
C PRO A 360 5.91 26.52 11.01
N LYS A 361 4.64 26.81 10.68
CA LYS A 361 3.59 27.08 11.67
C LYS A 361 2.96 25.84 12.30
N LYS A 362 3.17 24.63 11.77
CA LYS A 362 2.46 23.41 12.26
C LYS A 362 3.25 22.51 13.22
N ASN A 363 4.59 22.61 13.28
CA ASN A 363 5.40 21.72 14.11
C ASN A 363 6.16 22.50 15.20
N GLY A 364 5.53 22.69 16.36
CA GLY A 364 6.14 23.25 17.57
C GLY A 364 7.15 22.35 18.29
N ARG A 365 7.85 21.44 17.59
CA ARG A 365 8.90 20.58 18.17
C ARG A 365 10.25 20.91 17.54
N ARG A 366 11.26 21.08 18.40
CA ARG A 366 12.67 21.38 18.09
C ARG A 366 13.10 20.72 16.77
N ARG A 367 13.37 21.55 15.75
CA ARG A 367 14.03 21.14 14.50
C ARG A 367 15.39 20.54 14.87
N ALA A 368 15.58 19.24 14.65
CA ALA A 368 16.94 18.72 14.50
C ALA A 368 17.55 19.41 13.27
N LEU A 369 18.76 19.95 13.39
CA LEU A 369 19.53 20.43 12.23
C LEU A 369 19.73 19.24 11.29
N GLN A 370 18.88 19.11 10.28
CA GLN A 370 19.06 18.11 9.23
C GLN A 370 20.17 18.57 8.29
N ASP A 371 21.10 17.66 7.99
CA ASP A 371 22.14 17.82 6.96
C ASP A 371 21.47 18.16 5.60
N PRO A 372 21.76 19.32 4.99
CA PRO A 372 21.22 19.71 3.68
C PRO A 372 21.44 18.64 2.59
N ALA A 373 22.58 17.94 2.64
CA ALA A 373 22.87 16.89 1.68
C ALA A 373 22.00 15.64 1.90
N ALA A 374 21.64 15.32 3.14
CA ALA A 374 20.72 14.23 3.45
C ALA A 374 19.29 14.53 2.96
N LYS A 375 18.86 15.78 3.09
CA LYS A 375 17.56 16.23 2.59
C LYS A 375 17.45 16.10 1.07
N GLU A 376 18.49 16.56 0.35
CA GLU A 376 18.54 16.43 -1.11
C GLU A 376 18.54 14.97 -1.56
N ARG A 377 19.30 14.09 -0.87
CA ARG A 377 19.28 12.65 -1.16
C ARG A 377 17.90 12.00 -0.95
N SER A 378 17.15 12.42 0.07
CA SER A 378 15.78 11.96 0.37
C SER A 378 14.78 12.41 -0.70
N LYS A 379 14.86 13.68 -1.11
CA LYS A 379 14.08 14.22 -2.23
C LYS A 379 14.34 13.46 -3.52
N GLN A 380 15.62 13.31 -3.88
CA GLN A 380 16.03 12.61 -5.09
C GLN A 380 15.53 11.16 -5.10
N ALA A 381 15.59 10.45 -3.97
CA ALA A 381 15.05 9.09 -3.85
C ALA A 381 13.53 9.01 -4.10
N ARG A 382 12.76 9.97 -3.57
CA ARG A 382 11.31 10.04 -3.81
C ARG A 382 11.00 10.33 -5.28
N LEU A 383 11.76 11.22 -5.91
CA LEU A 383 11.61 11.52 -7.33
C LEU A 383 11.95 10.31 -8.21
N GLU A 384 13.06 9.62 -7.93
CA GLU A 384 13.45 8.38 -8.60
C GLU A 384 12.38 7.30 -8.47
N SER A 385 11.80 7.15 -7.27
CA SER A 385 10.71 6.21 -7.04
C SER A 385 9.46 6.58 -7.84
N PHE A 386 9.08 7.85 -7.89
CA PHE A 386 7.94 8.29 -8.70
C PHE A 386 8.20 8.12 -10.21
N GLN A 387 9.42 8.34 -10.68
CA GLN A 387 9.81 8.07 -12.07
C GLN A 387 9.61 6.60 -12.46
N LYS A 388 9.83 5.66 -11.52
CA LYS A 388 9.49 4.25 -11.75
C LYS A 388 7.99 4.03 -11.95
N VAL A 389 7.12 4.76 -11.23
CA VAL A 389 5.66 4.72 -11.44
C VAL A 389 5.33 5.23 -12.84
N ILE A 390 5.92 6.35 -13.27
CA ILE A 390 5.75 6.88 -14.63
C ILE A 390 6.18 5.83 -15.66
N LYS A 391 7.38 5.25 -15.50
CA LYS A 391 7.88 4.18 -16.38
C LYS A 391 6.91 2.99 -16.42
N TYR A 392 6.38 2.57 -15.29
CA TYR A 392 5.38 1.51 -15.21
C TYR A 392 4.12 1.86 -15.99
N CYS A 393 3.57 3.07 -15.81
CA CYS A 393 2.33 3.50 -16.47
C CYS A 393 2.51 3.77 -17.96
N GLU A 394 3.64 4.31 -18.40
CA GLU A 394 3.84 4.78 -19.77
C GLU A 394 4.44 3.73 -20.71
N THR A 395 5.01 2.65 -20.18
CA THR A 395 5.51 1.54 -21.00
C THR A 395 4.33 0.71 -21.50
N THR A 396 4.13 0.63 -22.82
CA THR A 396 3.05 -0.15 -23.45
C THR A 396 3.56 -1.39 -24.18
N THR A 397 4.89 -1.57 -24.25
CA THR A 397 5.55 -2.59 -25.08
C THR A 397 6.00 -3.83 -24.31
N ARG A 398 5.71 -3.90 -23.00
CA ARG A 398 6.19 -4.96 -22.11
C ARG A 398 5.13 -5.39 -21.11
N CYS A 399 5.26 -6.63 -20.65
CA CYS A 399 4.43 -7.19 -19.59
C CYS A 399 4.57 -6.40 -18.28
N ARG A 400 3.44 -6.10 -17.63
CA ARG A 400 3.42 -5.37 -16.34
C ARG A 400 4.15 -6.12 -15.23
N HIS A 401 4.02 -7.44 -15.16
CA HIS A 401 4.72 -8.26 -14.17
C HIS A 401 6.24 -8.23 -14.35
N GLU A 402 6.72 -8.23 -15.60
CA GLU A 402 8.16 -8.10 -15.88
C GLU A 402 8.69 -6.73 -15.47
N ILE A 403 7.94 -5.66 -15.74
CA ILE A 403 8.30 -4.31 -15.30
C ILE A 403 8.35 -4.27 -13.77
N ILE A 404 7.36 -4.84 -13.07
CA ILE A 404 7.34 -4.86 -11.60
C ILE A 404 8.57 -5.59 -11.07
N LYS A 405 8.85 -6.79 -11.61
CA LYS A 405 10.02 -7.60 -11.25
C LYS A 405 11.34 -6.82 -11.44
N GLU A 406 11.48 -6.10 -12.56
CA GLU A 406 12.66 -5.27 -12.86
C GLU A 406 12.80 -4.11 -11.87
N LEU A 407 11.74 -3.33 -11.68
CA LEU A 407 11.78 -2.09 -10.89
C LEU A 407 11.87 -2.31 -9.38
N SER A 408 11.41 -3.47 -8.89
CA SER A 408 11.57 -3.93 -7.51
C SER A 408 13.00 -4.41 -7.20
N GLY A 409 13.80 -4.71 -8.22
CA GLY A 409 15.15 -5.27 -8.05
C GLY A 409 15.18 -6.78 -7.84
N ASP A 410 14.08 -7.49 -8.12
CA ASP A 410 13.98 -8.95 -7.96
C ASP A 410 15.01 -9.70 -8.81
N LEU A 411 15.38 -9.17 -9.98
CA LEU A 411 16.42 -9.75 -10.84
C LEU A 411 17.80 -9.77 -10.16
N GLU A 412 18.11 -8.75 -9.35
CA GLU A 412 19.34 -8.71 -8.56
C GLU A 412 19.24 -9.71 -7.39
N LEU A 413 18.08 -9.79 -6.75
CA LEU A 413 17.80 -10.71 -5.64
C LEU A 413 17.89 -12.18 -6.08
N GLU A 414 17.38 -12.53 -7.25
CA GLU A 414 17.51 -13.88 -7.83
C GLU A 414 18.99 -14.24 -8.08
N ARG A 415 19.78 -13.29 -8.58
CA ARG A 415 21.22 -13.48 -8.79
C ARG A 415 21.97 -13.68 -7.48
N MET A 416 21.66 -12.91 -6.43
CA MET A 416 22.29 -13.07 -5.11
C MET A 416 21.78 -14.29 -4.35
N GLY A 417 20.54 -14.72 -4.56
CA GLY A 417 19.98 -15.94 -3.99
C GLY A 417 20.56 -17.21 -4.63
N SER A 418 20.95 -17.16 -5.91
CA SER A 418 21.59 -18.28 -6.61
C SER A 418 23.00 -18.63 -6.10
N THR A 419 23.58 -17.81 -5.21
CA THR A 419 24.82 -18.10 -4.50
C THR A 419 24.63 -19.00 -3.26
N GLN A 420 23.40 -19.36 -2.88
CA GLN A 420 23.13 -20.42 -1.90
C GLN A 420 22.81 -21.73 -2.63
N GLU A 421 23.80 -22.61 -2.64
CA GLU A 421 23.77 -24.06 -2.92
C GLU A 421 22.53 -24.61 -3.63
N LYS A 422 22.71 -24.98 -4.91
CA LYS A 422 21.95 -26.06 -5.56
C LYS A 422 22.11 -27.35 -4.72
N LEU A 423 21.25 -27.55 -3.73
CA LEU A 423 21.07 -28.85 -3.09
C LEU A 423 20.02 -29.64 -3.88
N GLY A 424 20.49 -30.59 -4.70
CA GLY A 424 19.68 -31.73 -5.13
C GLY A 424 19.10 -31.68 -6.55
N GLU A 425 19.93 -31.52 -7.59
CA GLU A 425 19.56 -32.02 -8.92
C GLU A 425 19.89 -33.52 -8.96
N ILE A 426 18.85 -34.35 -8.81
CA ILE A 426 18.87 -35.77 -9.13
C ILE A 426 19.13 -35.88 -10.63
N HIS A 427 20.22 -36.55 -10.98
CA HIS A 427 20.52 -36.97 -12.35
C HIS A 427 19.31 -37.72 -12.94
N SER A 428 18.65 -37.11 -13.92
CA SER A 428 17.89 -37.84 -14.94
C SER A 428 18.55 -37.52 -16.27
N ALA A 429 19.30 -38.51 -16.76
CA ALA A 429 19.79 -38.52 -18.12
C ALA A 429 18.58 -38.65 -19.03
N ASP A 430 18.34 -37.65 -19.87
CA ASP A 430 17.86 -37.83 -21.24
C ASP A 430 18.15 -36.55 -22.03
N GLY A 431 18.96 -36.70 -23.06
CA GLY A 431 19.39 -35.63 -23.93
C GLY A 431 18.26 -35.19 -24.85
N ILE A 432 17.82 -33.94 -24.69
CA ILE A 432 17.09 -33.20 -25.73
C ILE A 432 17.74 -31.81 -25.81
N SER A 433 18.33 -31.52 -26.97
CA SER A 433 18.94 -30.24 -27.32
C SER A 433 17.95 -29.07 -27.15
N PRO A 434 18.40 -27.87 -26.74
CA PRO A 434 17.51 -26.74 -26.54
C PRO A 434 17.09 -26.16 -27.89
N SER A 435 15.90 -26.51 -28.37
CA SER A 435 15.22 -25.77 -29.43
C SER A 435 14.79 -24.40 -28.91
N ASN A 436 15.16 -23.34 -29.64
CA ASN A 436 14.76 -21.93 -29.48
C ASN A 436 13.55 -21.72 -28.54
N GLY A 437 13.85 -21.37 -27.29
CA GLY A 437 12.84 -21.03 -26.30
C GLY A 437 12.14 -19.73 -26.67
N SER A 438 10.95 -19.86 -27.25
CA SER A 438 9.90 -18.85 -27.10
C SER A 438 9.81 -18.50 -25.62
N ARG A 439 10.21 -17.28 -25.24
CA ARG A 439 10.01 -16.76 -23.88
C ARG A 439 8.51 -16.66 -23.65
N THR A 440 7.88 -17.74 -23.19
CA THR A 440 6.53 -17.69 -22.65
C THR A 440 6.56 -16.65 -21.54
N SER A 441 5.83 -15.55 -21.75
CA SER A 441 5.69 -14.50 -20.75
C SER A 441 5.31 -15.17 -19.42
N PRO A 442 5.97 -14.85 -18.29
CA PRO A 442 5.65 -15.43 -16.97
C PRO A 442 4.27 -15.00 -16.44
N CYS A 443 3.49 -14.32 -17.27
CA CYS A 443 2.19 -13.76 -17.01
C CYS A 443 1.18 -14.51 -17.87
N ASP A 444 0.44 -15.45 -17.26
CA ASP A 444 -0.66 -16.19 -17.88
C ASP A 444 -1.87 -15.27 -18.17
N PHE A 445 -1.69 -14.25 -19.02
CA PHE A 445 -2.66 -13.18 -19.31
C PHE A 445 -3.09 -12.35 -18.08
N ALA A 446 -2.29 -12.38 -17.02
CA ALA A 446 -2.50 -11.62 -15.80
C ALA A 446 -2.12 -10.11 -15.93
N CYS A 447 -2.04 -9.54 -17.12
CA CYS A 447 -1.96 -8.09 -17.27
C CYS A 447 -2.58 -7.61 -18.58
N ASP A 448 -2.90 -6.32 -18.63
CA ASP A 448 -3.42 -5.63 -19.81
C ASP A 448 -2.57 -5.89 -21.06
N PHE A 449 -1.24 -5.80 -20.95
CA PHE A 449 -0.32 -6.06 -22.06
C PHE A 449 -0.42 -7.51 -22.57
N CYS A 450 -0.32 -8.50 -21.68
CA CYS A 450 -0.36 -9.89 -22.11
C CYS A 450 -1.73 -10.27 -22.68
N LYS A 451 -2.80 -9.61 -22.22
CA LYS A 451 -4.18 -9.85 -22.64
C LYS A 451 -4.55 -9.17 -23.96
N GLU A 452 -4.12 -7.92 -24.17
CA GLU A 452 -4.58 -7.08 -25.28
C GLU A 452 -3.49 -6.76 -26.31
N GLY A 453 -2.22 -6.88 -25.93
CA GLY A 453 -1.06 -6.59 -26.79
C GLY A 453 -0.61 -5.12 -26.77
N ALA A 454 0.59 -4.88 -27.32
CA ALA A 454 1.25 -3.57 -27.29
C ALA A 454 0.49 -2.49 -28.06
N ASP A 455 -0.08 -2.84 -29.22
CA ASP A 455 -0.70 -1.88 -30.14
C ASP A 455 -1.95 -1.23 -29.52
N VAL A 456 -2.79 -2.05 -28.86
CA VAL A 456 -4.01 -1.56 -28.19
C VAL A 456 -3.66 -0.60 -27.06
N LEU A 457 -2.66 -0.94 -26.23
CA LEU A 457 -2.21 -0.08 -25.13
C LEU A 457 -1.57 1.21 -25.64
N THR A 458 -0.75 1.12 -26.69
CA THR A 458 -0.11 2.29 -27.31
C THR A 458 -1.15 3.24 -27.87
N LYS A 459 -2.17 2.71 -28.56
CA LYS A 459 -3.30 3.52 -29.07
C LYS A 459 -4.05 4.25 -27.95
N ARG A 460 -4.38 3.58 -26.85
CA ARG A 460 -5.05 4.22 -25.68
C ARG A 460 -4.18 5.33 -25.07
N LYS A 461 -2.88 5.10 -24.95
CA LYS A 461 -1.92 6.10 -24.47
C LYS A 461 -1.88 7.31 -25.41
N GLU A 462 -1.82 7.08 -26.72
CA GLU A 462 -1.82 8.16 -27.73
C GLU A 462 -3.12 8.97 -27.71
N GLU A 463 -4.27 8.31 -27.54
CA GLU A 463 -5.57 8.99 -27.40
C GLU A 463 -5.59 9.92 -26.18
N MET A 464 -5.06 9.47 -25.03
CA MET A 464 -4.88 10.31 -23.85
C MET A 464 -3.94 11.49 -24.12
N ILE A 465 -2.79 11.28 -24.78
CA ILE A 465 -1.84 12.37 -25.09
C ILE A 465 -2.50 13.41 -26.01
N LYS A 466 -3.20 12.96 -27.06
CA LYS A 466 -3.92 13.86 -27.98
C LYS A 466 -5.00 14.67 -27.26
N ALA A 467 -5.73 14.06 -26.33
CA ALA A 467 -6.72 14.76 -25.51
C ALA A 467 -6.08 15.85 -24.63
N ASP A 468 -4.93 15.53 -24.01
CA ASP A 468 -4.18 16.49 -23.18
C ASP A 468 -3.63 17.66 -24.01
N GLU A 469 -3.00 17.39 -25.16
CA GLU A 469 -2.51 18.42 -26.08
C GLU A 469 -3.63 19.35 -26.57
N ASN A 470 -4.81 18.79 -26.86
CA ASN A 470 -5.96 19.57 -27.26
C ASN A 470 -6.44 20.46 -26.10
N ALA A 471 -6.55 19.92 -24.89
CA ALA A 471 -6.94 20.68 -23.71
C ALA A 471 -5.97 21.83 -23.41
N GLN A 472 -4.66 21.59 -23.53
CA GLN A 472 -3.64 22.63 -23.35
C GLN A 472 -3.76 23.73 -24.40
N LYS A 473 -3.98 23.38 -25.68
CA LYS A 473 -4.24 24.37 -26.74
C LYS A 473 -5.46 25.23 -26.41
N TYR A 474 -6.59 24.61 -26.02
CA TYR A 474 -7.80 25.35 -25.65
C TYR A 474 -7.58 26.28 -24.43
N ALA A 475 -6.81 25.85 -23.43
CA ALA A 475 -6.48 26.69 -22.28
C ALA A 475 -5.65 27.92 -22.67
N VAL A 476 -4.71 27.77 -23.61
CA VAL A 476 -3.95 28.90 -24.17
C VAL A 476 -4.88 29.84 -24.94
N TYR A 477 -5.80 29.32 -25.77
CA TYR A 477 -6.76 30.15 -26.49
C TYR A 477 -7.69 30.94 -25.54
N GLN A 478 -8.17 30.32 -24.46
CA GLN A 478 -9.00 31.00 -23.45
C GLN A 478 -8.24 32.06 -22.65
N ALA A 479 -6.94 31.88 -22.44
CA ALA A 479 -6.10 32.89 -21.78
C ALA A 479 -5.80 34.11 -22.66
N VAL A 480 -5.87 33.95 -23.99
CA VAL A 480 -5.60 35.01 -24.97
C VAL A 480 -6.87 35.77 -25.38
N ASP A 481 -8.05 35.13 -25.32
CA ASP A 481 -9.35 35.79 -25.55
C ASP A 481 -10.41 35.37 -24.52
N PRO A 482 -10.68 36.20 -23.49
CA PRO A 482 -11.65 35.90 -22.44
C PRO A 482 -13.11 35.88 -22.93
N THR A 483 -13.43 36.34 -24.15
CA THR A 483 -14.80 36.27 -24.68
C THR A 483 -15.22 34.86 -25.10
N ILE A 484 -14.26 33.96 -25.37
CA ILE A 484 -14.53 32.54 -25.69
C ILE A 484 -15.02 31.77 -24.45
N ALA A 485 -14.55 32.11 -23.25
CA ALA A 485 -15.02 31.51 -22.00
C ALA A 485 -16.52 31.82 -21.74
N LEU A 486 -16.97 33.01 -22.10
CA LEU A 486 -18.38 33.43 -22.03
C LEU A 486 -19.28 32.66 -22.99
N LEU A 487 -18.82 32.39 -24.22
CA LEU A 487 -19.55 31.59 -25.21
C LEU A 487 -19.75 30.13 -24.77
N GLN A 488 -18.81 29.57 -24.02
CA GLN A 488 -18.88 28.19 -23.51
C GLN A 488 -19.82 28.07 -22.29
N MET A 489 -19.87 29.09 -21.42
CA MET A 489 -20.90 29.17 -20.36
C MET A 489 -22.31 29.30 -20.94
N MET A 490 -22.46 29.97 -22.09
CA MET A 490 -23.73 30.07 -22.80
C MET A 490 -24.13 28.77 -23.52
N TYR A 491 -23.16 27.98 -24.01
CA TYR A 491 -23.42 26.71 -24.71
C TYR A 491 -23.75 25.52 -23.80
N HIS A 492 -23.39 25.56 -22.51
CA HIS A 492 -23.79 24.54 -21.52
C HIS A 492 -25.17 24.79 -20.87
N GLN A 493 -25.90 25.84 -21.28
CA GLN A 493 -27.32 25.99 -21.00
C GLN A 493 -28.15 25.74 -22.27
N GLY A 494 -28.26 24.46 -22.65
CA GLY A 494 -29.24 24.00 -23.63
C GLY A 494 -30.66 23.92 -23.03
N PRO A 495 -31.73 24.04 -23.84
CA PRO A 495 -33.02 24.56 -23.39
C PRO A 495 -33.94 23.45 -22.87
N TYR A 496 -34.06 23.30 -21.56
CA TYR A 496 -35.20 22.62 -20.93
C TYR A 496 -35.44 23.15 -19.52
N SER A 497 -36.34 24.13 -19.39
CA SER A 497 -37.53 24.05 -18.52
C SER A 497 -38.13 25.44 -18.31
N ARG A 498 -39.34 25.63 -18.85
CA ARG A 498 -40.25 26.70 -18.48
C ARG A 498 -40.56 26.62 -16.98
N GLY A 499 -40.52 27.76 -16.30
CA GLY A 499 -41.27 27.96 -15.05
C GLY A 499 -40.49 28.65 -13.93
N GLY A 500 -40.77 29.94 -13.73
CA GLY A 500 -40.79 30.54 -12.40
C GLY A 500 -39.55 31.34 -11.96
N ALA A 501 -39.82 32.63 -11.71
CA ALA A 501 -39.10 33.57 -10.84
C ALA A 501 -37.70 34.07 -11.28
N ARG A 502 -37.68 35.35 -11.70
CA ARG A 502 -36.50 36.21 -11.74
C ARG A 502 -35.97 36.47 -10.33
N PRO A 503 -34.66 36.72 -10.17
CA PRO A 503 -34.21 37.79 -9.31
C PRO A 503 -33.50 38.87 -10.12
N ALA A 504 -33.93 40.11 -9.91
CA ALA A 504 -33.34 41.32 -10.45
C ALA A 504 -32.12 41.72 -9.61
N TRP A 505 -30.94 41.91 -10.23
CA TRP A 505 -29.88 42.81 -9.77
C TRP A 505 -28.98 43.19 -10.96
N PHE A 506 -29.26 44.35 -11.56
CA PHE A 506 -28.22 45.23 -12.14
C PHE A 506 -27.89 46.26 -11.04
N PRO A 507 -26.64 46.77 -10.96
CA PRO A 507 -26.44 48.06 -11.61
C PRO A 507 -25.05 48.33 -12.22
N CYS A 508 -25.11 49.23 -13.21
CA CYS A 508 -24.16 50.30 -13.54
C CYS A 508 -22.97 50.01 -14.46
N GLU A 509 -23.19 50.24 -15.75
CA GLU A 509 -22.19 50.82 -16.66
C GLU A 509 -21.85 52.26 -16.21
N GLN A 510 -20.60 52.51 -15.82
CA GLN A 510 -19.84 53.75 -16.08
C GLN A 510 -18.48 53.65 -15.39
N CYS A 511 -17.45 53.30 -16.18
CA CYS A 511 -16.11 53.91 -16.23
C CYS A 511 -15.13 52.93 -16.90
N LEU A 512 -14.63 53.39 -18.05
CA LEU A 512 -13.44 53.03 -18.83
C LEU A 512 -12.56 51.87 -18.34
#